data_AF-A0A2M8EXN3-F1
#
_entry.id   AF-A0A2M8EXN3-F1
#
_cell.length_a   1.000
_cell.length_b   1.000
_cell.length_c   1.000
_cell.angle_alpha   90.00
_cell.angle_beta   90.00
_cell.angle_gamma   90.00
#
_symmetry.space_group_name_H-M   'P 1'
#
loop_
_entity.id
_entity.type
_entity.pdbx_description
1 polymer ?
#
loop_
_entity_poly.entity_id
_entity_poly.type
_entity_poly.pdbx_seq_one_letter_code
_entity_poly.pdbx_strand_id
1 'polypeptide(L)'
;MKLLMFHVNEFWYKTFSKTLDNVEKVEKEEKIGKSLVVFIQAEKEDEERKDKVKKKAFENIKWLAKKVNVEEIVLHSFGHLSESKSAPEFA
;
A
#
# COMPACT_ATOMS: atom_id res chain seq x y z
N MET A 1 -1.85 0.29 11.47
CA MET A 1 -1.53 0.17 10.04
C MET A 1 -0.93 -1.20 9.84
N LYS A 2 -1.50 -1.98 8.94
CA LYS A 2 -0.99 -3.29 8.54
C LYS A 2 -0.25 -3.18 7.21
N LEU A 3 0.86 -3.90 7.11
CA LEU A 3 1.66 -4.00 5.92
C LEU A 3 1.85 -5.49 5.60
N LEU A 4 1.62 -5.87 4.35
CA LEU A 4 2.03 -7.16 3.80
C LEU A 4 2.95 -6.87 2.60
N MET A 5 4.17 -7.39 2.65
CA MET A 5 5.23 -7.00 1.72
C MET A 5 5.73 -8.20 0.93
N PHE A 6 5.74 -8.09 -0.39
CA PHE A 6 6.16 -9.13 -1.32
C PHE A 6 7.38 -8.66 -2.11
N HIS A 7 8.49 -9.38 -2.03
CA HIS A 7 9.59 -9.24 -2.98
C HIS A 7 9.26 -10.13 -4.18
N VAL A 8 8.93 -9.50 -5.31
CA VAL A 8 8.42 -10.20 -6.49
C VAL A 8 9.31 -9.95 -7.71
N ASN A 9 9.27 -10.87 -8.66
CA ASN A 9 9.88 -10.65 -9.98
C ASN A 9 8.99 -9.80 -10.89
N GLU A 10 7.68 -9.83 -10.65
CA GLU A 10 6.69 -9.15 -11.47
C GLU A 10 5.41 -8.90 -10.67
N PHE A 11 4.78 -7.75 -10.90
CA PHE A 11 3.46 -7.41 -10.40
C PHE A 11 2.62 -6.79 -11.52
N TRP A 12 1.44 -7.33 -11.77
CA TRP A 12 0.51 -6.81 -12.77
C TRP A 12 -0.84 -6.55 -12.14
N TYR A 13 -1.48 -5.45 -12.54
CA TYR A 13 -2.85 -5.15 -12.15
C TYR A 13 -3.61 -4.44 -13.26
N LYS A 14 -4.93 -4.55 -13.18
CA LYS A 14 -5.89 -3.80 -14.00
C LYS A 14 -6.99 -3.27 -13.11
N THR A 15 -7.26 -1.97 -13.18
CA THR A 15 -8.41 -1.36 -12.49
C THR A 15 -9.71 -1.95 -13.03
N PHE A 16 -10.65 -2.29 -12.14
CA PHE A 16 -11.91 -2.92 -12.52
C PHE A 16 -13.12 -2.01 -12.27
N SER A 17 -13.49 -1.80 -11.00
CA SER A 17 -14.67 -1.03 -10.62
C SER A 17 -14.32 0.09 -9.64
N LYS A 18 -14.92 1.26 -9.83
CA LYS A 18 -14.84 2.38 -8.88
C LYS A 18 -15.68 2.06 -7.64
N THR A 19 -15.09 2.22 -6.46
CA THR A 19 -15.73 1.90 -5.17
C THR A 19 -15.91 3.12 -4.25
N LEU A 20 -15.33 4.26 -4.61
CA LEU A 20 -15.45 5.52 -3.87
C LEU A 20 -16.04 6.58 -4.80
N ASP A 21 -17.16 7.20 -4.46
CA ASP A 21 -17.85 8.14 -5.36
C ASP A 21 -17.04 9.42 -5.62
N ASN A 22 -16.29 9.86 -4.62
CA ASN A 22 -15.58 11.15 -4.62
C ASN A 22 -14.16 11.09 -5.22
N VAL A 23 -13.74 9.96 -5.79
CA VAL A 23 -12.44 9.83 -6.49
C VAL A 23 -12.64 9.69 -8.00
N GLU A 24 -11.68 10.14 -8.80
CA GLU A 24 -11.76 9.98 -10.25
C GLU A 24 -11.74 8.49 -10.63
N LYS A 25 -12.50 8.13 -11.66
CA LYS A 25 -12.40 6.79 -12.25
C LYS A 25 -11.08 6.75 -13.03
N VAL A 26 -10.21 5.81 -12.66
CA VAL A 26 -8.97 5.54 -13.36
C VAL A 26 -9.10 4.22 -14.08
N GLU A 27 -8.88 4.22 -15.40
CA GLU A 27 -8.70 3.01 -16.19
C GLU A 27 -7.21 2.84 -16.46
N LYS A 28 -6.60 1.91 -15.74
CA LYS A 28 -5.17 1.65 -15.82
C LYS A 28 -4.91 0.14 -15.80
N GLU A 29 -4.00 -0.27 -16.67
CA GLU A 29 -3.41 -1.60 -16.66
C GLU A 29 -1.90 -1.40 -16.69
N GLU A 30 -1.19 -2.04 -15.75
CA GLU A 30 0.23 -1.81 -15.60
C GLU A 30 0.93 -3.10 -15.18
N LYS A 31 2.14 -3.25 -15.69
CA LYS A 31 3.03 -4.35 -15.42
C LYS A 31 4.34 -3.79 -14.89
N ILE A 32 4.71 -4.21 -13.70
CA ILE A 32 5.88 -3.75 -12.98
C ILE A 32 6.83 -4.95 -12.84
N GLY A 33 8.10 -4.73 -13.12
CA GLY A 33 9.13 -5.77 -13.01
C GLY A 33 9.49 -6.07 -11.55
N LYS A 34 10.75 -6.48 -11.34
CA LYS A 34 11.26 -6.83 -10.01
C LYS A 34 11.05 -5.66 -9.04
N SER A 35 10.25 -5.88 -8.02
CA SER A 35 9.79 -4.82 -7.12
C SER A 35 9.46 -5.35 -5.73
N LEU A 36 9.34 -4.42 -4.78
CA LEU A 36 8.78 -4.66 -3.47
C LEU A 36 7.33 -4.14 -3.48
N VAL A 37 6.36 -5.05 -3.55
CA VAL A 37 4.94 -4.70 -3.48
C VAL A 37 4.51 -4.67 -2.03
N VAL A 38 3.98 -3.53 -1.60
CA VAL A 38 3.55 -3.27 -0.23
C VAL A 38 2.03 -3.08 -0.24
N PHE A 39 1.32 -4.08 0.27
CA PHE A 39 -0.10 -3.98 0.55
C PHE A 39 -0.30 -3.25 1.88
N ILE A 40 -1.08 -2.18 1.86
CA ILE A 40 -1.24 -1.25 2.99
C ILE A 40 -2.71 -1.21 3.39
N GLN A 41 -2.96 -1.32 4.70
CA GLN A 41 -4.25 -0.97 5.30
C GLN A 41 -4.03 -0.04 6.49
N ALA A 42 -4.62 1.16 6.40
CA ALA A 42 -4.77 2.06 7.54
C ALA A 42 -5.95 1.59 8.41
N GLU A 43 -5.72 1.53 9.70
CA GLU A 43 -6.67 1.13 10.74
C GLU A 43 -7.19 2.39 11.46
N LYS A 44 -8.35 2.31 12.12
CA LYS A 44 -8.97 3.48 12.76
C LYS A 44 -8.05 4.16 13.78
N GLU A 45 -7.28 3.37 14.52
CA GLU A 45 -6.34 3.81 15.57
C GLU A 45 -5.06 4.47 15.01
N ASP A 46 -4.88 4.46 13.69
CA ASP A 46 -3.78 5.16 13.03
C ASP A 46 -4.07 6.66 12.87
N GLU A 47 -5.34 7.04 12.83
CA GLU A 47 -5.77 8.43 12.62
C GLU A 47 -5.20 9.37 13.69
N GLU A 48 -5.27 8.93 14.94
CA GLU A 48 -4.75 9.65 16.11
C GLU A 48 -3.22 9.72 16.17
N ARG A 49 -2.51 8.88 15.37
CA ARG A 49 -1.05 8.71 15.44
C ARG A 49 -0.38 8.84 14.08
N LYS A 50 -1.01 9.58 13.17
CA LYS A 50 -0.66 9.73 11.74
C LYS A 50 0.85 9.78 11.46
N ASP A 51 1.56 10.74 12.05
CA ASP A 51 2.97 10.95 11.73
C ASP A 51 3.86 9.81 12.21
N LYS A 52 3.53 9.25 13.38
CA LYS A 52 4.25 8.12 13.98
C LYS A 52 4.09 6.86 13.12
N VAL A 53 2.86 6.55 12.69
CA VAL A 53 2.60 5.35 11.89
C VAL A 53 3.17 5.47 10.48
N LYS A 54 3.07 6.66 9.85
CA LYS A 54 3.69 6.93 8.55
C LYS A 54 5.21 6.77 8.59
N LYS A 55 5.87 7.37 9.58
CA LYS A 55 7.32 7.23 9.75
C LYS A 55 7.71 5.76 9.96
N LYS A 56 6.98 5.02 10.80
CA LYS A 56 7.26 3.60 11.03
C LYS A 56 7.05 2.74 9.78
N ALA A 57 6.01 3.01 8.99
CA ALA A 57 5.77 2.31 7.74
C ALA A 57 6.90 2.57 6.73
N PHE A 58 7.27 3.83 6.54
CA PHE A 58 8.37 4.24 5.66
C PHE A 58 9.69 3.56 6.04
N GLU A 59 10.09 3.58 7.32
CA GLU A 59 11.34 2.96 7.76
C GLU A 59 11.34 1.44 7.55
N ASN A 60 10.21 0.76 7.79
CA ASN A 60 10.09 -0.69 7.52
C ASN A 60 10.22 -1.03 6.04
N ILE A 61 9.51 -0.30 5.17
CA ILE A 61 9.55 -0.49 3.72
C ILE A 61 10.98 -0.23 3.20
N LYS A 62 11.60 0.88 3.62
CA LYS A 62 12.97 1.24 3.26
C LYS A 62 13.98 0.20 3.72
N TRP A 63 13.86 -0.29 4.94
CA TRP A 63 14.72 -1.35 5.46
C TRP A 63 14.61 -2.63 4.63
N LEU A 64 13.38 -3.07 4.32
CA LEU A 64 13.18 -4.30 3.56
C LEU A 64 13.68 -4.15 2.12
N ALA A 65 13.36 -3.04 1.44
CA ALA A 65 13.82 -2.74 0.09
C ALA A 65 15.36 -2.79 -0.02
N LYS A 66 16.06 -2.18 0.95
CA LYS A 66 17.54 -2.29 1.05
C LYS A 66 18.00 -3.71 1.30
N LYS A 67 17.34 -4.45 2.20
CA LYS A 67 17.70 -5.83 2.54
C LYS A 67 17.57 -6.79 1.36
N VAL A 68 16.56 -6.61 0.50
CA VAL A 68 16.35 -7.43 -0.70
C VAL A 68 16.98 -6.85 -1.97
N ASN A 69 17.67 -5.72 -1.86
CA ASN A 69 18.29 -4.97 -2.95
C ASN A 69 17.33 -4.72 -4.12
N VAL A 70 16.24 -4.01 -3.81
CA VAL A 70 15.22 -3.58 -4.76
C VAL A 70 15.02 -2.07 -4.66
N GLU A 71 14.98 -1.40 -5.81
CA GLU A 71 14.77 0.04 -5.92
C GLU A 71 13.30 0.39 -6.22
N GLU A 72 12.59 -0.48 -6.94
CA GLU A 72 11.19 -0.28 -7.32
C GLU A 72 10.24 -0.72 -6.19
N ILE A 73 9.38 0.19 -5.74
CA ILE A 73 8.45 -0.05 -4.63
C ILE A 73 7.03 0.29 -5.08
N VAL A 74 6.13 -0.68 -5.00
CA VAL A 74 4.72 -0.50 -5.33
C VAL A 74 3.92 -0.37 -4.05
N LEU A 75 3.25 0.76 -3.85
CA LEU A 75 2.32 0.94 -2.74
C LEU A 75 0.90 0.61 -3.23
N HIS A 76 0.27 -0.39 -2.63
CA HIS A 76 -1.04 -0.87 -3.04
C HIS A 76 -2.02 -0.82 -1.86
N SER A 77 -3.09 -0.03 -2.00
CA SER A 77 -4.15 0.02 -0.97
C SER A 77 -4.89 -1.32 -0.94
N PHE A 78 -4.99 -1.95 0.23
CA PHE A 78 -5.59 -3.27 0.39
C PHE A 78 -6.32 -3.44 1.73
N GLY A 79 -7.60 -3.08 1.76
CA GLY A 79 -8.45 -3.04 2.96
C GLY A 79 -8.94 -4.40 3.52
N HIS A 80 -8.17 -5.48 3.36
CA HIS A 80 -8.53 -6.84 3.83
C HIS A 80 -7.47 -7.47 4.76
N LEU A 81 -6.46 -6.72 5.20
CA LEU A 81 -5.43 -7.16 6.16
C LEU A 81 -5.87 -7.08 7.63
N SER A 82 -6.93 -6.31 7.93
CA SER A 82 -7.48 -6.12 9.28
C SER A 82 -8.99 -5.91 9.24
N GLU A 83 -9.65 -6.19 10.35
CA GLU A 83 -11.06 -5.85 10.56
C GLU A 83 -11.26 -4.34 10.82
N SER A 84 -10.25 -3.66 11.38
CA SER A 84 -10.26 -2.21 11.62
C SER A 84 -9.88 -1.45 10.34
N LYS A 85 -10.65 -0.41 10.01
CA LYS A 85 -10.44 0.44 8.82
C LYS A 85 -10.52 1.91 9.21
N SER A 86 -9.57 2.71 8.76
CA SER A 86 -9.66 4.18 8.85
C SER A 86 -10.70 4.71 7.86
N ALA A 87 -11.00 6.01 7.98
CA ALA A 87 -11.73 6.75 6.96
C ALA A 87 -10.96 6.72 5.62
N PRO A 88 -11.65 6.64 4.46
CA PRO A 88 -11.02 6.71 3.14
C PRO A 88 -10.17 7.96 2.90
N GLU A 89 -10.54 9.10 3.51
CA GLU A 89 -9.81 10.36 3.40
C GLU A 89 -8.48 10.35 4.17
N PHE A 90 -8.37 9.47 5.17
CA PHE A 90 -7.13 9.30 5.94
C PHE A 90 -6.18 8.29 5.28
N ALA A 91 -6.73 7.21 4.73
CA ALA A 91 -6.00 6.07 4.18
C ALA A 91 -5.08 6.47 3.02
#